data_AF-A0A382CJ11-F1
#
_entry.id   AF-A0A382CJ11-F1
#
_cell.length_a   1.000
_cell.length_b   1.000
_cell.length_c   1.000
_cell.angle_alpha   90.00
_cell.angle_beta   90.00
_cell.angle_gamma   90.00
#
_symmetry.space_group_name_H-M   'P 1'
#
loop_
_entity.id
_entity.type
_entity.pdbx_description
1 polymer ?
#
loop_
_entity_poly.entity_id
_entity_poly.type
_entity_poly.pdbx_seq_one_letter_code
_entity_poly.pdbx_strand_id
1 'polypeptide(L)' 'NLAATVRLGTPSGVIPIGATIRRDGGDSTVDRITTYRTARRLMEGSVLIPG' A
#
# COMPACT_ATOMS: atom_id res chain seq x y z
N ASN A 1 -2.23 17.43 -10.78
CA ASN A 1 -2.00 16.13 -10.11
C ASN A 1 -1.66 15.08 -11.14
N LEU A 2 -0.47 14.48 -11.03
CA LEU A 2 -0.06 13.34 -11.87
C LEU A 2 -0.42 12.05 -11.14
N ALA A 3 -1.16 11.17 -11.80
CA ALA A 3 -1.39 9.80 -11.33
C ALA A 3 -0.37 8.87 -12.02
N ALA A 4 0.47 8.20 -11.23
CA ALA A 4 1.45 7.26 -11.73
C ALA A 4 1.29 5.90 -11.03
N THR A 5 1.47 4.82 -11.79
CA THR A 5 1.51 3.46 -11.23
C THR A 5 2.89 2.86 -11.46
N VAL A 6 3.57 2.51 -10.38
CA VAL A 6 4.84 1.78 -10.39
C VAL A 6 4.59 0.32 -10.05
N ARG A 7 5.27 -0.58 -10.76
CA ARG A 7 5.28 -2.02 -10.46
C ARG A 7 6.57 -2.35 -9.72
N LEU A 8 6.48 -2.57 -8.41
CA LEU A 8 7.62 -2.90 -7.56
C LEU A 8 7.86 -4.41 -7.57
N GLY A 9 9.02 -4.84 -8.07
CA GLY A 9 9.46 -6.23 -7.98
C GLY A 9 9.91 -6.59 -6.57
N THR A 10 9.54 -7.78 -6.11
CA THR A 10 9.90 -8.39 -4.83
C THR A 10 10.29 -9.85 -5.06
N PRO A 11 10.98 -10.52 -4.11
CA PRO A 11 11.31 -11.94 -4.27
C PRO A 11 10.10 -12.85 -4.55
N SER A 12 8.90 -12.46 -4.11
CA SER A 12 7.66 -13.24 -4.24
C SER A 12 6.73 -12.75 -5.36
N GLY A 13 7.18 -11.83 -6.23
CA GLY A 13 6.38 -11.32 -7.35
C GLY A 13 6.38 -9.80 -7.47
N VAL A 14 5.28 -9.21 -7.94
CA VAL A 14 5.18 -7.77 -8.24
C VAL A 14 4.01 -7.12 -7.50
N ILE A 15 4.25 -5.95 -6.90
CA ILE A 15 3.23 -5.14 -6.22
C ILE A 15 2.99 -3.85 -7.03
N PRO A 16 1.77 -3.60 -7.54
CA PRO A 16 1.43 -2.31 -8.15
C PRO A 16 1.18 -1.26 -7.06
N ILE A 17 1.83 -0.12 -7.19
CA ILE A 17 1.73 1.03 -6.29
C ILE A 17 1.27 2.24 -7.10
N GLY A 18 0.10 2.77 -6.79
CA GLY A 18 -0.39 4.03 -7.34
C GLY A 18 0.07 5.21 -6.49
N ALA A 19 0.44 6.31 -7.12
CA ALA A 19 0.79 7.56 -6.45
C ALA A 19 0.09 8.75 -7.11
N THR A 20 -0.43 9.67 -6.29
CA THR A 20 -0.86 11.00 -6.72
C THR A 20 0.18 12.00 -6.25
N ILE A 21 0.81 12.68 -7.21
CA ILE A 21 1.91 13.62 -6.94
C ILE A 21 1.46 15.01 -7.38
N ARG A 22 1.63 15.97 -6.47
CA ARG A 22 1.51 17.40 -6.74
C ARG A 22 2.92 17.99 -6.89
N ARG A 23 3.12 18.71 -7.98
CA ARG A 23 4.37 19.44 -8.26
C ARG A 23 4.11 20.92 -8.05
N ASP A 24 5.03 21.58 -7.35
CA ASP A 24 5.00 23.01 -7.10
C ASP A 24 6.41 23.56 -7.32
N GLY A 25 6.60 24.31 -8.42
CA GLY A 25 7.93 24.69 -8.89
C GLY A 25 8.85 23.48 -9.10
N GLY A 26 9.96 23.45 -8.35
CA GLY A 26 10.94 22.35 -8.36
C GLY A 26 10.60 21.20 -7.40
N ASP A 27 9.63 21.39 -6.50
CA ASP A 27 9.33 20.43 -5.46
C ASP A 27 8.22 19.46 -5.88
N SER A 28 8.32 18.23 -5.40
CA SER A 28 7.30 17.19 -5.56
C SER A 28 6.79 16.74 -4.21
N THR A 29 5.50 16.89 -3.97
CA THR A 29 4.79 16.38 -2.79
C THR A 29 3.94 15.18 -3.19
N VAL A 30 4.02 14.10 -2.41
CA VAL A 30 3.15 12.94 -2.56
C VAL A 30 1.90 13.15 -1.74
N ASP A 31 0.75 13.36 -2.39
CA ASP A 31 -0.51 13.60 -1.71
C ASP A 31 -1.18 12.28 -1.27
N ARG A 32 -0.98 11.20 -2.04
CA ARG A 32 -1.59 9.89 -1.78
C ARG A 32 -0.80 8.75 -2.41
N ILE A 33 -0.75 7.64 -1.68
CA ILE A 33 -0.36 6.32 -2.20
C ILE A 33 -1.55 5.37 -2.10
N THR A 34 -1.70 4.51 -3.12
CA THR A 34 -2.71 3.45 -3.16
C THR A 34 -2.05 2.11 -3.44
N THR A 35 -2.39 1.09 -2.65
CA THR A 35 -2.02 -0.30 -2.90
C THR A 35 -3.26 -1.19 -2.76
N TYR A 36 -3.21 -2.39 -3.33
CA TYR A 36 -4.29 -3.36 -3.23
C TYR A 36 -3.83 -4.56 -2.41
N ARG A 37 -4.64 -4.93 -1.41
CA ARG A 37 -4.42 -6.09 -0.56
C ARG A 37 -5.74 -6.82 -0.38
N THR A 38 -5.67 -8.12 -0.15
CA THR A 38 -6.81 -8.93 0.24
C THR A 38 -6.72 -9.24 1.73
N ALA A 39 -7.86 -9.52 2.35
CA ALA A 39 -7.93 -10.00 3.72
C ALA A 39 -8.93 -11.15 3.78
N ARG A 40 -8.70 -12.11 4.68
CA ARG A 40 -9.66 -13.16 5.02
C ARG A 40 -9.62 -13.41 6.52
N ARG A 41 -10.75 -13.80 7.10
CA ARG A 41 -10.80 -14.27 8.49
C ARG A 41 -10.10 -15.62 8.58
N LEU A 42 -9.18 -15.76 9.54
CA LEU A 42 -8.47 -17.03 9.78
C LEU A 42 -9.07 -17.79 10.96
N MET A 43 -9.35 -17.11 12.07
CA MET A 43 -9.98 -17.67 13.27
C MET A 43 -10.89 -16.62 13.91
N GLU A 44 -11.93 -17.09 14.59
CA GLU A 44 -12.85 -16.28 15.39
C GLU A 44 -13.11 -17.01 16.72
N GLY A 45 -13.15 -16.25 17.81
CA GLY A 45 -13.26 -16.78 19.17
C GLY A 45 -12.41 -15.98 20.16
N SER A 46 -12.00 -16.63 21.25
CA SER A 46 -11.18 -16.03 22.30
C SER A 46 -9.77 -16.58 22.27
N VAL A 47 -8.78 -15.70 22.40
CA VAL A 47 -7.41 -16.10 22.75
C VAL A 47 -7.32 -16.18 24.27
N LEU A 48 -6.86 -17.30 24.81
CA LEU A 48 -6.64 -17.48 26.26
C LEU A 48 -5.19 -17.16 26.61
N ILE A 49 -4.96 -16.59 27.80
CA ILE A 49 -3.63 -16.32 28.35
C ILE A 49 -3.44 -17.10 29.67
N PRO A 50 -2.20 -17.50 30.03
CA PRO A 50 -1.92 -18.08 31.34
C PRO A 50 -2.22 -17.11 32.49
N GLY A 51 -2.65 -17.66 33.63
CA GLY A 51 -2.83 -16.93 34.91
C GLY A 51 -1.60 -16.96 35.80
#